data_AF-W1I6H9-F1
#
_entry.id   AF-W1I6H9-F1
#
_cell.length_a   1.000
_cell.length_b   1.000
_cell.length_c   1.000
_cell.angle_alpha   90.00
_cell.angle_beta   90.00
_cell.angle_gamma   90.00
#
_symmetry.space_group_name_H-M   'P 1'
#
loop_
_entity.id
_entity.type
_entity.pdbx_description
1 polymer ?
#
loop_
_entity_poly.entity_id
_entity_poly.type
_entity_poly.pdbx_seq_one_letter_code
_entity_poly.pdbx_strand_id
1 'polypeptide(L)'
;MWYLVGNMFNGKWGSSVGVDAFPMFLTPGYDYDKKTGTGIVQYLNYFLTDTYKDNGESDLAGWKIQPADFNWDKGMNGNGGKKGEIIYRNGGDDGGHILAPENGYYLVTMDTKTLTAKMEKQDITPAVLSSMGISGAFNGWTDEPMLPYNTAGVENHAWYYVLEVTPGNCSEETPGFCDFKFRPNGEWKGYGSVKNAVNYVGVAGDGENLALPIGKYCISYNDITSEFSIVAIQ
;
A
#
# COMPACT_ATOMS: atom_id res chain seq x y z
N MET A 1 -6.35 3.68 8.57
CA MET A 1 -5.78 3.32 7.26
C MET A 1 -6.81 2.52 6.46
N TRP A 2 -6.73 2.53 5.13
CA TRP A 2 -7.56 1.72 4.23
C TRP A 2 -6.68 0.74 3.45
N TYR A 3 -7.25 -0.41 3.09
CA TYR A 3 -6.50 -1.56 2.58
C TYR A 3 -7.01 -2.04 1.24
N LEU A 4 -6.09 -2.33 0.33
CA LEU A 4 -6.34 -2.98 -0.95
C LEU A 4 -6.41 -4.49 -0.74
N VAL A 5 -7.45 -5.13 -1.26
CA VAL A 5 -7.71 -6.58 -1.13
C VAL A 5 -8.28 -7.12 -2.44
N GLY A 6 -7.87 -8.33 -2.83
CA GLY A 6 -8.50 -9.06 -3.94
C GLY A 6 -7.51 -9.75 -4.88
N ASN A 7 -7.97 -10.11 -6.07
CA ASN A 7 -7.21 -10.92 -7.02
C ASN A 7 -5.89 -10.24 -7.44
N MET A 8 -5.94 -8.91 -7.59
CA MET A 8 -4.76 -8.10 -7.91
C MET A 8 -3.75 -8.00 -6.75
N PHE A 9 -4.13 -8.37 -5.52
CA PHE A 9 -3.38 -8.11 -4.29
C PHE A 9 -3.13 -9.43 -3.55
N ASN A 10 -2.06 -10.13 -3.94
CA ASN A 10 -1.73 -11.49 -3.51
C ASN A 10 -2.80 -12.57 -3.82
N GLY A 11 -3.78 -12.28 -4.69
CA GLY A 11 -4.77 -13.27 -5.12
C GLY A 11 -5.77 -13.70 -4.04
N LYS A 12 -5.86 -12.97 -2.92
CA LYS A 12 -6.62 -13.39 -1.74
C LYS A 12 -7.63 -12.33 -1.31
N TRP A 13 -8.76 -12.80 -0.80
CA TRP A 13 -9.84 -11.99 -0.24
C TRP A 13 -9.87 -12.20 1.28
N GLY A 14 -9.08 -11.41 2.01
CA GLY A 14 -8.92 -11.57 3.46
C GLY A 14 -8.73 -10.26 4.21
N SER A 15 -8.35 -10.37 5.48
CA SER A 15 -8.25 -9.26 6.44
C SER A 15 -6.90 -9.22 7.18
N SER A 16 -5.91 -9.96 6.69
CA SER A 16 -4.57 -10.06 7.26
C SER A 16 -3.61 -9.09 6.56
N VAL A 17 -3.30 -8.00 7.25
CA VAL A 17 -2.38 -6.96 6.76
C VAL A 17 -0.99 -7.54 6.50
N GLY A 18 -0.42 -7.28 5.32
CA GLY A 18 0.88 -7.82 4.90
C GLY A 18 0.82 -9.28 4.44
N VAL A 19 -0.38 -9.84 4.30
CA VAL A 19 -0.62 -11.19 3.75
C VAL A 19 -1.61 -11.12 2.59
N ASP A 20 -2.84 -10.69 2.85
CA ASP A 20 -3.92 -10.60 1.85
C ASP A 20 -4.56 -9.21 1.78
N ALA A 21 -4.11 -8.30 2.63
CA ALA A 21 -4.50 -6.90 2.64
C ALA A 21 -3.27 -6.00 2.70
N PHE A 22 -3.22 -4.97 1.85
CA PHE A 22 -2.08 -4.05 1.80
C PHE A 22 -2.51 -2.60 1.95
N PRO A 23 -1.79 -1.79 2.74
CA PRO A 23 -2.20 -0.41 3.00
C PRO A 23 -2.10 0.45 1.73
N MET A 24 -3.04 1.38 1.60
CA MET A 24 -2.90 2.51 0.67
C MET A 24 -1.85 3.51 1.17
N PHE A 25 -1.43 4.40 0.27
CA PHE A 25 -0.44 5.44 0.55
C PHE A 25 -1.14 6.75 0.90
N LEU A 26 -0.54 7.59 1.74
CA LEU A 26 -1.07 8.94 1.98
C LEU A 26 -0.52 9.91 0.97
N THR A 27 -1.37 10.80 0.44
CA THR A 27 -0.91 11.87 -0.44
C THR A 27 -0.03 12.85 0.37
N PRO A 28 1.22 13.10 -0.05
CA PRO A 28 2.13 14.01 0.63
C PRO A 28 1.55 15.42 0.75
N GLY A 29 1.64 16.03 1.94
CA GLY A 29 1.15 17.39 2.20
C GLY A 29 -0.33 17.48 2.61
N TYR A 30 -1.06 16.36 2.70
CA TYR A 30 -2.39 16.32 3.31
C TYR A 30 -2.29 15.90 4.78
N ASP A 31 -3.03 16.60 5.64
CA ASP A 31 -3.16 16.27 7.06
C ASP A 31 -3.92 14.95 7.20
N TYR A 32 -3.18 13.85 7.36
CA TYR A 32 -3.77 12.62 7.88
C TYR A 32 -3.90 12.75 9.39
N ASP A 33 -5.13 12.88 9.86
CA ASP A 33 -5.40 12.83 11.27
C ASP A 33 -5.32 11.38 11.75
N LYS A 34 -4.18 11.03 12.36
CA LYS A 34 -3.93 9.71 12.93
C LYS A 34 -4.94 9.29 14.01
N LYS A 35 -5.65 10.24 14.64
CA LYS A 35 -6.68 9.94 15.65
C LYS A 35 -8.02 9.60 15.00
N THR A 36 -8.39 10.28 13.92
CA THR A 36 -9.70 10.11 13.28
C THR A 36 -9.66 9.25 12.01
N GLY A 37 -8.47 9.01 11.45
CA GLY A 37 -8.28 8.30 10.19
C GLY A 37 -8.64 9.13 8.94
N THR A 38 -8.82 10.43 9.10
CA THR A 38 -9.27 11.37 8.05
C THR A 38 -8.09 11.82 7.18
N GLY A 39 -8.21 11.74 5.86
CA GLY A 39 -7.23 12.22 4.89
C GLY A 39 -7.53 11.71 3.47
N ILE A 40 -6.66 12.05 2.51
CA ILE A 40 -6.70 11.48 1.17
C ILE A 40 -5.65 10.38 1.09
N VAL A 41 -6.10 9.16 0.79
CA VAL A 41 -5.22 8.02 0.49
C VAL A 41 -5.23 7.75 -1.01
N GLN A 42 -4.14 7.18 -1.52
CA GLN A 42 -3.98 6.90 -2.92
C GLN A 42 -3.22 5.60 -3.20
N TYR A 43 -3.31 5.16 -4.45
CA TYR A 43 -2.55 4.05 -4.97
C TYR A 43 -2.38 4.24 -6.48
N LEU A 44 -1.15 4.51 -6.91
CA LEU A 44 -0.75 4.59 -8.31
C LEU A 44 -0.08 3.29 -8.71
N ASN A 45 -0.70 2.53 -9.62
CA ASN A 45 -0.08 1.32 -10.16
C ASN A 45 -0.69 0.94 -11.51
N TYR A 46 -0.14 -0.09 -12.14
CA TYR A 46 -0.74 -0.78 -13.27
C TYR A 46 -1.89 -1.68 -12.81
N PHE A 47 -3.03 -1.59 -13.49
CA PHE A 47 -4.20 -2.41 -13.25
C PHE A 47 -4.56 -3.22 -14.49
N LEU A 48 -5.00 -4.47 -14.25
CA LEU A 48 -5.67 -5.26 -15.26
C LEU A 48 -7.16 -4.90 -15.33
N THR A 49 -7.74 -5.17 -16.49
CA THR A 49 -9.17 -5.35 -16.67
C THR A 49 -9.49 -6.83 -16.86
N ASP A 50 -10.76 -7.19 -16.66
CA ASP A 50 -11.29 -8.53 -16.90
C ASP A 50 -12.79 -8.42 -17.26
N THR A 51 -13.43 -9.54 -17.60
CA THR A 51 -14.88 -9.61 -17.77
C THR A 51 -15.56 -9.83 -16.43
N TYR A 52 -16.71 -9.21 -16.24
CA TYR A 52 -17.55 -9.48 -15.09
C TYR A 52 -18.33 -10.79 -15.29
N LYS A 53 -18.42 -11.57 -14.21
CA LYS A 53 -19.43 -12.61 -14.04
C LYS A 53 -20.78 -11.95 -13.74
N ASP A 54 -21.86 -12.74 -13.81
CA ASP A 54 -23.23 -12.26 -13.55
C ASP A 54 -23.43 -11.65 -12.15
N ASN A 55 -22.60 -12.05 -11.18
CA ASN A 55 -22.61 -11.53 -9.82
C ASN A 55 -21.74 -10.28 -9.62
N GLY A 56 -21.20 -9.67 -10.69
CA GLY A 56 -20.36 -8.48 -10.61
C GLY A 56 -18.94 -8.72 -10.11
N GLU A 57 -18.51 -9.98 -10.05
CA GLU A 57 -17.14 -10.36 -9.70
C GLU A 57 -16.30 -10.65 -10.96
N SER A 58 -14.99 -10.74 -10.77
CA SER A 58 -14.01 -11.13 -11.79
C SER A 58 -13.06 -12.16 -11.19
N ASP A 59 -12.57 -13.09 -12.01
CA ASP A 59 -11.66 -14.15 -11.57
C ASP A 59 -10.19 -13.72 -11.62
N LEU A 60 -9.84 -12.71 -12.43
CA LEU A 60 -8.46 -12.26 -12.60
C LEU A 60 -8.15 -10.92 -11.94
N ALA A 61 -8.96 -9.89 -12.21
CA ALA A 61 -8.56 -8.50 -11.99
C ALA A 61 -9.35 -7.79 -10.88
N GLY A 62 -10.31 -8.48 -10.24
CA GLY A 62 -11.19 -7.87 -9.26
C GLY A 62 -10.53 -7.56 -7.91
N TRP A 63 -10.92 -6.43 -7.31
CA TRP A 63 -10.44 -5.98 -6.00
C TRP A 63 -11.42 -5.04 -5.30
N LYS A 64 -11.17 -4.72 -4.03
CA LYS A 64 -11.91 -3.76 -3.19
C LYS A 64 -10.96 -2.94 -2.30
N ILE A 65 -11.50 -1.88 -1.70
CA ILE A 65 -10.82 -1.14 -0.61
C ILE A 65 -11.57 -1.38 0.70
N GLN A 66 -10.89 -1.89 1.72
CA GLN A 66 -11.47 -2.20 3.02
C GLN A 66 -11.04 -1.21 4.11
N PRO A 67 -11.92 -0.91 5.07
CA PRO A 67 -11.60 -0.11 6.25
C PRO A 67 -10.68 -0.90 7.19
N ALA A 68 -10.15 -0.25 8.22
CA ALA A 68 -9.18 -0.86 9.12
C ALA A 68 -9.70 -2.01 9.99
N ASP A 69 -11.01 -2.06 10.24
CA ASP A 69 -11.67 -3.15 10.94
C ASP A 69 -12.11 -4.28 10.00
N PHE A 70 -11.84 -4.16 8.69
CA PHE A 70 -12.25 -5.10 7.65
C PHE A 70 -13.74 -5.43 7.69
N ASN A 71 -14.57 -4.45 8.04
CA ASN A 71 -16.02 -4.59 7.92
C ASN A 71 -16.41 -4.58 6.43
N TRP A 72 -16.63 -5.78 5.87
CA TRP A 72 -16.96 -6.00 4.46
C TRP A 72 -18.30 -5.38 4.00
N ASP A 73 -19.16 -4.99 4.95
CA ASP A 73 -20.36 -4.21 4.65
C ASP A 73 -20.08 -2.70 4.55
N LYS A 74 -18.84 -2.27 4.80
CA LYS A 74 -18.38 -0.87 4.85
C LYS A 74 -17.06 -0.66 4.08
N GLY A 75 -17.04 -1.00 2.80
CA GLY A 75 -15.87 -0.87 1.92
C GLY A 75 -16.15 -0.08 0.65
N MET A 76 -15.10 0.17 -0.13
CA MET A 76 -15.23 0.61 -1.52
C MET A 76 -15.34 -0.60 -2.44
N ASN A 77 -16.41 -0.64 -3.23
CA ASN A 77 -16.75 -1.73 -4.14
C ASN A 77 -16.90 -1.21 -5.58
N GLY A 78 -17.04 -2.13 -6.54
CA GLY A 78 -17.47 -1.79 -7.89
C GLY A 78 -18.94 -1.32 -7.90
N ASN A 79 -19.39 -0.78 -9.03
CA ASN A 79 -20.78 -0.31 -9.20
C ASN A 79 -21.59 -1.24 -10.12
N GLY A 80 -21.82 -2.48 -9.69
CA GLY A 80 -22.72 -3.41 -10.37
C GLY A 80 -22.30 -3.73 -11.82
N GLY A 81 -21.03 -4.04 -12.02
CA GLY A 81 -20.48 -4.39 -13.33
C GLY A 81 -20.02 -3.20 -14.19
N LYS A 82 -20.05 -1.97 -13.67
CA LYS A 82 -19.50 -0.79 -14.34
C LYS A 82 -18.02 -0.61 -14.01
N LYS A 83 -17.15 -0.84 -15.00
CA LYS A 83 -15.70 -0.66 -14.86
C LYS A 83 -15.34 0.81 -14.66
N GLY A 84 -14.30 1.07 -13.85
CA GLY A 84 -13.79 2.40 -13.54
C GLY A 84 -14.60 3.18 -12.50
N GLU A 85 -15.76 2.67 -12.08
CA GLU A 85 -16.58 3.28 -11.04
C GLU A 85 -16.29 2.61 -9.68
N ILE A 86 -16.12 3.44 -8.66
CA ILE A 86 -15.91 3.00 -7.28
C ILE A 86 -17.00 3.63 -6.41
N ILE A 87 -17.71 2.81 -5.65
CA ILE A 87 -18.78 3.26 -4.76
C ILE A 87 -18.52 2.79 -3.33
N TYR A 88 -18.89 3.62 -2.35
CA TYR A 88 -18.88 3.21 -0.95
C TYR A 88 -20.12 2.39 -0.61
N ARG A 89 -19.90 1.21 -0.05
CA ARG A 89 -20.94 0.35 0.52
C ARG A 89 -21.18 0.75 1.98
N ASN A 90 -22.44 0.90 2.37
CA ASN A 90 -22.83 1.23 3.74
C ASN A 90 -23.96 0.32 4.24
N GLY A 91 -23.68 -0.98 4.41
CA GLY A 91 -24.68 -1.96 4.86
C GLY A 91 -25.73 -2.38 3.83
N GLY A 92 -25.51 -2.09 2.54
CA GLY A 92 -26.39 -2.47 1.42
C GLY A 92 -25.87 -3.65 0.59
N ASP A 93 -26.39 -3.79 -0.63
CA ASP A 93 -25.95 -4.81 -1.58
C ASP A 93 -24.46 -4.70 -1.92
N ASP A 94 -23.86 -5.84 -2.23
CA ASP A 94 -22.48 -5.87 -2.70
C ASP A 94 -22.42 -5.41 -4.17
N GLY A 95 -21.82 -4.24 -4.42
CA GLY A 95 -21.60 -3.72 -5.76
C GLY A 95 -20.60 -4.52 -6.61
N GLY A 96 -19.97 -5.56 -6.03
CA GLY A 96 -19.04 -6.45 -6.71
C GLY A 96 -17.62 -5.92 -6.75
N HIS A 97 -16.80 -6.47 -7.64
CA HIS A 97 -15.39 -6.14 -7.75
C HIS A 97 -15.18 -4.81 -8.48
N ILE A 98 -14.21 -4.02 -8.02
CA ILE A 98 -13.68 -2.89 -8.79
C ILE A 98 -12.83 -3.47 -9.93
N LEU A 99 -13.02 -2.97 -11.14
CA LEU A 99 -12.20 -3.28 -12.32
C LEU A 99 -11.81 -2.00 -13.04
N ALA A 100 -10.57 -1.94 -13.55
CA ALA A 100 -10.18 -0.90 -14.47
C ALA A 100 -10.95 -1.02 -15.80
N PRO A 101 -11.29 0.08 -16.50
CA PRO A 101 -11.94 0.02 -17.82
C PRO A 101 -11.13 -0.75 -18.87
N GLU A 102 -9.81 -0.60 -18.83
CA GLU A 102 -8.83 -1.24 -19.69
C GLU A 102 -7.54 -1.47 -18.90
N ASN A 103 -6.62 -2.27 -19.45
CA ASN A 103 -5.30 -2.42 -18.83
C ASN A 103 -4.53 -1.10 -18.91
N GLY A 104 -3.89 -0.70 -17.81
CA GLY A 104 -3.07 0.52 -17.80
C GLY A 104 -2.75 1.04 -16.42
N TYR A 105 -2.02 2.16 -16.37
CA TYR A 105 -1.75 2.86 -15.13
C TYR A 105 -2.95 3.68 -14.70
N TYR A 106 -3.33 3.55 -13.43
CA TYR A 106 -4.38 4.34 -12.82
C TYR A 106 -3.93 4.88 -11.47
N LEU A 107 -4.30 6.12 -11.19
CA LEU A 107 -4.29 6.67 -9.85
C LEU A 107 -5.65 6.42 -9.23
N VAL A 108 -5.69 5.61 -8.19
CA VAL A 108 -6.86 5.48 -7.32
C VAL A 108 -6.68 6.44 -6.17
N THR A 109 -7.65 7.34 -5.95
CA THR A 109 -7.67 8.22 -4.78
C THR A 109 -8.96 8.01 -3.99
N MET A 110 -8.86 8.06 -2.67
CA MET A 110 -10.00 8.00 -1.76
C MET A 110 -9.90 9.12 -0.72
N ASP A 111 -10.96 9.91 -0.62
CA ASP A 111 -11.18 10.80 0.51
C ASP A 111 -11.87 9.99 1.63
N THR A 112 -11.16 9.80 2.74
CA THR A 112 -11.65 8.99 3.86
C THR A 112 -12.67 9.73 4.73
N LYS A 113 -12.82 11.06 4.55
CA LYS A 113 -13.80 11.89 5.24
C LYS A 113 -15.17 11.78 4.58
N THR A 114 -15.20 11.95 3.26
CA THR A 114 -16.44 11.92 2.47
C THR A 114 -16.80 10.51 2.02
N LEU A 115 -15.88 9.55 2.16
CA LEU A 115 -16.03 8.17 1.69
C LEU A 115 -16.34 8.15 0.19
N THR A 116 -15.55 8.90 -0.56
CA THR A 116 -15.60 8.93 -2.03
C THR A 116 -14.27 8.50 -2.60
N ALA A 117 -14.30 7.63 -3.61
CA ALA A 117 -13.12 7.17 -4.32
C ALA A 117 -13.29 7.33 -5.83
N LYS A 118 -12.17 7.48 -6.54
CA LYS A 118 -12.11 7.55 -8.00
C LYS A 118 -10.89 6.81 -8.52
N MET A 119 -10.97 6.39 -9.78
CA MET A 119 -9.90 5.76 -10.54
C MET A 119 -9.68 6.55 -11.82
N GLU A 120 -8.49 7.12 -11.99
CA GLU A 120 -8.16 7.99 -13.11
C GLU A 120 -6.97 7.44 -13.89
N LYS A 121 -7.15 7.25 -15.22
CA LYS A 121 -6.09 6.75 -16.09
C LYS A 121 -4.91 7.73 -16.11
N GLN A 122 -3.70 7.19 -16.02
CA GLN A 122 -2.46 7.95 -16.07
C GLN A 122 -1.73 7.61 -17.38
N ASP A 123 -1.33 8.63 -18.13
CA ASP A 123 -0.49 8.48 -19.32
C ASP A 123 0.97 8.65 -18.90
N ILE A 124 1.54 7.57 -18.35
CA ILE A 124 2.90 7.52 -17.81
C ILE A 124 3.62 6.27 -18.30
N THR A 125 4.95 6.33 -18.28
CA THR A 125 5.83 5.18 -18.51
C THR A 125 6.87 5.15 -17.40
N PRO A 126 6.55 4.51 -16.26
CA PRO A 126 7.48 4.38 -15.15
C PRO A 126 8.79 3.71 -15.55
N ALA A 127 9.84 4.01 -14.80
CA ALA A 127 11.06 3.22 -14.87
C ALA A 127 10.83 1.88 -14.18
N VAL A 128 11.24 0.78 -14.83
CA VAL A 128 11.19 -0.55 -14.22
C VAL A 128 12.37 -0.68 -13.26
N LEU A 129 12.10 -0.98 -11.99
CA LEU A 129 13.16 -1.33 -11.05
C LEU A 129 13.72 -2.72 -11.37
N SER A 130 15.05 -2.84 -11.35
CA SER A 130 15.76 -4.11 -11.42
C SER A 130 15.72 -4.87 -10.08
N SER A 131 15.59 -4.14 -8.97
CA SER A 131 15.39 -4.69 -7.64
C SER A 131 14.68 -3.68 -6.74
N MET A 132 13.91 -4.18 -5.78
CA MET A 132 13.40 -3.39 -4.67
C MET A 132 13.72 -4.11 -3.37
N GLY A 133 14.46 -3.43 -2.49
CA GLY A 133 14.83 -3.98 -1.20
C GLY A 133 14.61 -3.02 -0.04
N ILE A 134 14.91 -3.52 1.15
CA ILE A 134 14.93 -2.79 2.41
C ILE A 134 16.17 -3.25 3.18
N SER A 135 16.76 -2.34 3.96
CA SER A 135 17.96 -2.63 4.71
C SER A 135 17.93 -1.89 6.03
N GLY A 136 18.40 -2.51 7.12
CA GLY A 136 18.35 -1.90 8.43
C GLY A 136 19.12 -2.66 9.51
N ALA A 137 18.96 -2.21 10.75
CA ALA A 137 19.56 -2.87 11.91
C ALA A 137 19.15 -4.35 12.00
N PHE A 138 17.93 -4.69 11.57
CA PHE A 138 17.40 -6.04 11.64
C PHE A 138 18.13 -7.08 10.78
N ASN A 139 18.89 -6.65 9.77
CA ASN A 139 19.63 -7.52 8.88
C ASN A 139 21.09 -7.07 8.70
N GLY A 140 21.62 -6.29 9.65
CA GLY A 140 23.02 -5.83 9.61
C GLY A 140 23.32 -4.93 8.41
N TRP A 141 22.34 -4.14 7.94
CA TRP A 141 22.46 -3.24 6.79
C TRP A 141 22.81 -3.95 5.47
N THR A 142 22.33 -5.19 5.31
CA THR A 142 22.36 -5.91 4.03
C THR A 142 21.08 -5.68 3.24
N ASP A 143 21.08 -5.99 1.94
CA ASP A 143 19.88 -5.83 1.11
C ASP A 143 18.94 -7.02 1.31
N GLU A 144 17.75 -6.77 1.85
CA GLU A 144 16.66 -7.75 1.92
C GLU A 144 15.60 -7.42 0.87
N PRO A 145 15.15 -8.38 0.04
CA PRO A 145 14.13 -8.12 -0.98
C PRO A 145 12.78 -7.77 -0.37
N MET A 146 12.09 -6.78 -0.97
CA MET A 146 10.67 -6.54 -0.70
C MET A 146 9.79 -7.35 -1.65
N LEU A 147 8.60 -7.71 -1.19
CA LEU A 147 7.63 -8.49 -1.98
C LEU A 147 6.69 -7.55 -2.75
N PRO A 148 6.26 -7.91 -3.97
CA PRO A 148 5.33 -7.09 -4.73
C PRO A 148 3.91 -7.15 -4.13
N TYR A 149 3.17 -6.05 -4.21
CA TYR A 149 1.73 -6.04 -3.92
C TYR A 149 0.97 -6.90 -4.93
N ASN A 150 1.32 -6.74 -6.21
CA ASN A 150 0.64 -7.39 -7.33
C ASN A 150 1.39 -8.65 -7.73
N THR A 151 0.70 -9.80 -7.68
CA THR A 151 1.31 -11.10 -7.94
C THR A 151 0.90 -11.73 -9.27
N ALA A 152 -0.02 -11.11 -10.02
CA ALA A 152 -0.56 -11.66 -11.26
C ALA A 152 -0.17 -10.82 -12.49
N GLY A 153 0.81 -11.28 -13.27
CA GLY A 153 1.00 -10.93 -14.69
C GLY A 153 1.17 -9.45 -15.06
N VAL A 154 1.44 -8.56 -14.10
CA VAL A 154 1.59 -7.11 -14.32
C VAL A 154 2.92 -6.59 -13.85
N GLU A 155 3.29 -5.43 -14.40
CA GLU A 155 4.37 -4.61 -13.87
C GLU A 155 3.97 -4.06 -12.49
N ASN A 156 4.71 -4.46 -11.47
CA ASN A 156 4.44 -4.09 -10.09
C ASN A 156 5.26 -2.86 -9.69
N HIS A 157 4.60 -1.85 -9.12
CA HIS A 157 5.24 -0.63 -8.62
C HIS A 157 5.03 -0.37 -7.13
N ALA A 158 4.37 -1.28 -6.42
CA ALA A 158 4.17 -1.19 -4.98
C ALA A 158 4.71 -2.43 -4.29
N TRP A 159 5.45 -2.24 -3.20
CA TRP A 159 6.23 -3.28 -2.56
C TRP A 159 5.96 -3.26 -1.07
N TYR A 160 6.02 -4.42 -0.42
CA TYR A 160 5.88 -4.53 1.02
C TYR A 160 6.97 -5.42 1.65
N TYR A 161 7.22 -5.17 2.94
CA TYR A 161 8.01 -6.01 3.81
C TYR A 161 7.35 -6.05 5.19
N VAL A 162 7.19 -7.25 5.75
CA VAL A 162 6.66 -7.41 7.11
C VAL A 162 7.84 -7.54 8.06
N LEU A 163 8.01 -6.55 8.92
CA LEU A 163 9.08 -6.51 9.92
C LEU A 163 8.51 -6.71 11.32
N GLU A 164 9.04 -7.67 12.06
CA GLU A 164 8.88 -7.76 13.51
C GLU A 164 10.10 -7.17 14.19
N VAL A 165 9.92 -6.00 14.81
CA VAL A 165 10.92 -5.32 15.62
C VAL A 165 10.90 -5.90 17.02
N THR A 166 12.02 -6.46 17.44
CA THR A 166 12.26 -7.04 18.76
C THR A 166 13.48 -6.36 19.39
N PRO A 167 13.66 -6.42 20.72
CA PRO A 167 14.87 -5.88 21.35
C PRO A 167 16.19 -6.40 20.74
N GLY A 168 16.21 -7.63 20.20
CA GLY A 168 17.40 -8.25 19.63
C GLY A 168 17.77 -7.79 18.22
N ASN A 169 16.90 -7.04 17.53
CA ASN A 169 17.13 -6.53 16.18
C ASN A 169 16.98 -4.99 16.08
N CYS A 170 16.96 -4.34 17.24
CA CYS A 170 17.03 -2.89 17.39
C CYS A 170 18.45 -2.36 17.11
N SER A 171 18.53 -1.09 16.72
CA SER A 171 19.76 -0.32 16.57
C SER A 171 20.47 -0.20 17.92
N GLU A 172 21.79 -0.50 17.94
CA GLU A 172 22.62 -0.23 19.12
C GLU A 172 22.68 1.28 19.43
N GLU A 173 22.57 2.13 18.40
CA GLU A 173 22.59 3.58 18.53
C GLU A 173 21.27 4.14 19.08
N THR A 174 20.15 3.41 18.92
CA THR A 174 18.83 3.85 19.36
C THR A 174 18.06 2.69 19.98
N PRO A 175 18.36 2.33 21.25
CA PRO A 175 17.74 1.20 21.93
C PRO A 175 16.21 1.27 21.91
N GLY A 176 15.56 0.16 21.54
CA GLY A 176 14.11 0.06 21.42
C GLY A 176 13.53 0.45 20.06
N PHE A 177 14.40 0.84 19.11
CA PHE A 177 14.03 1.15 17.74
C PHE A 177 14.89 0.38 16.75
N CYS A 178 14.29 -0.03 15.63
CA CYS A 178 14.99 -0.60 14.50
C CYS A 178 15.10 0.44 13.37
N ASP A 179 16.35 0.78 13.03
CA ASP A 179 16.64 1.74 11.96
C ASP A 179 16.61 1.04 10.61
N PHE A 180 16.13 1.71 9.56
CA PHE A 180 16.11 1.16 8.20
C PHE A 180 16.06 2.23 7.10
N LYS A 181 16.35 1.79 5.87
CA LYS A 181 16.18 2.53 4.62
C LYS A 181 15.63 1.61 3.52
N PHE A 182 15.00 2.22 2.52
CA PHE A 182 14.61 1.53 1.29
C PHE A 182 15.81 1.40 0.33
N ARG A 183 15.76 0.38 -0.52
CA ARG A 183 16.82 -0.02 -1.45
C ARG A 183 16.34 -0.20 -2.90
N PRO A 184 15.66 0.79 -3.53
CA PRO A 184 15.31 0.69 -4.95
C PRO A 184 16.59 0.65 -5.81
N ASN A 185 16.75 -0.38 -6.64
CA ASN A 185 17.98 -0.63 -7.42
C ASN A 185 19.28 -0.62 -6.59
N GLY A 186 19.20 -0.96 -5.29
CA GLY A 186 20.35 -0.89 -4.39
C GLY A 186 20.82 0.54 -4.07
N GLU A 187 19.99 1.57 -4.29
CA GLU A 187 20.24 2.93 -3.82
C GLU A 187 19.73 3.13 -2.39
N TRP A 188 20.37 3.99 -1.59
CA TRP A 188 19.91 4.28 -0.23
C TRP A 188 18.84 5.37 -0.23
N LYS A 189 17.58 5.01 0.09
CA LYS A 189 16.49 6.00 0.24
C LYS A 189 15.95 6.02 1.67
N GLY A 190 16.13 7.17 2.32
CA GLY A 190 15.66 7.47 3.67
C GLY A 190 14.58 8.55 3.67
N TYR A 191 14.40 9.25 4.79
CA TYR A 191 13.41 10.31 4.92
C TYR A 191 13.83 11.39 5.91
N GLY A 192 13.55 12.65 5.56
CA GLY A 192 13.75 13.80 6.43
C GLY A 192 15.23 14.07 6.77
N SER A 193 15.44 15.03 7.66
CA SER A 193 16.77 15.47 8.14
C SER A 193 17.11 15.00 9.54
N VAL A 194 16.16 14.33 10.22
CA VAL A 194 16.33 13.85 11.59
C VAL A 194 16.60 12.35 11.55
N LYS A 195 17.80 11.97 11.98
CA LYS A 195 18.18 10.57 12.11
C LYS A 195 17.24 9.82 13.05
N ASN A 196 16.79 8.65 12.61
CA ASN A 196 15.97 7.71 13.37
C ASN A 196 14.61 8.28 13.80
N ALA A 197 14.05 9.18 12.98
CA ALA A 197 12.70 9.68 13.21
C ALA A 197 11.65 8.63 12.85
N VAL A 198 10.69 8.41 13.76
CA VAL A 198 9.54 7.54 13.51
C VAL A 198 8.55 8.26 12.58
N ASN A 199 8.51 7.82 11.32
CA ASN A 199 7.55 8.29 10.34
C ASN A 199 6.81 7.08 9.76
N TYR A 200 5.49 7.18 9.71
CA TYR A 200 4.64 6.11 9.17
C TYR A 200 4.20 6.36 7.74
N VAL A 201 4.42 7.58 7.23
CA VAL A 201 4.20 7.96 5.83
C VAL A 201 5.16 9.05 5.42
N GLY A 202 5.41 9.17 4.12
CA GLY A 202 6.24 10.21 3.54
C GLY A 202 6.67 9.86 2.12
N VAL A 203 7.58 10.66 1.56
CA VAL A 203 8.24 10.42 0.27
C VAL A 203 9.72 10.18 0.55
N ALA A 204 10.20 8.96 0.29
CA ALA A 204 11.60 8.64 0.52
C ALA A 204 12.52 9.36 -0.48
N GLY A 205 13.72 9.69 -0.05
CA GLY A 205 14.73 10.39 -0.84
C GLY A 205 16.11 10.22 -0.22
N ASP A 206 17.01 11.18 -0.42
CA ASP A 206 18.39 11.08 0.10
C ASP A 206 18.50 11.47 1.60
N GLY A 207 17.39 11.33 2.34
CA GLY A 207 17.28 11.69 3.75
C GLY A 207 17.90 10.66 4.71
N GLU A 208 17.69 10.93 5.99
CA GLU A 208 18.19 10.12 7.10
C GLU A 208 17.46 8.76 7.25
N ASN A 209 18.00 7.89 8.11
CA ASN A 209 17.36 6.63 8.45
C ASN A 209 15.98 6.83 9.07
N LEU A 210 15.03 5.98 8.67
CA LEU A 210 13.75 5.81 9.35
C LEU A 210 13.95 4.89 10.56
N ALA A 211 13.06 4.99 11.55
CA ALA A 211 13.06 4.09 12.70
C ALA A 211 11.66 3.58 13.03
N LEU A 212 11.58 2.34 13.53
CA LEU A 212 10.36 1.75 14.06
C LEU A 212 10.57 1.25 15.47
N PRO A 213 9.66 1.57 16.43
CA PRO A 213 9.74 0.99 17.77
C PRO A 213 9.45 -0.51 17.75
N ILE A 214 9.63 -1.18 18.89
CA ILE A 214 9.23 -2.59 19.08
C ILE A 214 7.76 -2.79 18.65
N GLY A 215 7.53 -3.82 17.85
CA GLY A 215 6.22 -4.12 17.28
C GLY A 215 6.33 -4.81 15.94
N LYS A 216 5.18 -5.17 15.36
CA LYS A 216 5.10 -5.77 14.02
C LYS A 216 4.51 -4.79 13.04
N TYR A 217 5.11 -4.66 11.86
CA TYR A 217 4.75 -3.64 10.88
C TYR A 217 4.68 -4.22 9.46
N CYS A 218 3.71 -3.76 8.68
CA CYS A 218 3.76 -3.85 7.22
C CYS A 218 4.34 -2.53 6.71
N ILE A 219 5.53 -2.59 6.12
CA ILE A 219 6.24 -1.46 5.54
C ILE A 219 6.02 -1.51 4.04
N SER A 220 5.56 -0.42 3.45
CA SER A 220 5.18 -0.36 2.05
C SER A 220 5.84 0.79 1.32
N TYR A 221 6.17 0.59 0.04
CA TYR A 221 6.85 1.58 -0.80
C TYR A 221 6.31 1.54 -2.23
N ASN A 222 6.04 2.71 -2.81
CA ASN A 222 5.68 2.87 -4.22
C ASN A 222 6.88 3.43 -4.99
N ASP A 223 7.38 2.71 -6.00
CA ASP A 223 8.58 3.11 -6.72
C ASP A 223 8.36 4.18 -7.79
N ILE A 224 7.11 4.45 -8.19
CA ILE A 224 6.77 5.56 -9.11
C ILE A 224 6.86 6.89 -8.36
N THR A 225 6.27 6.95 -7.16
CA THR A 225 6.13 8.19 -6.38
C THR A 225 7.17 8.33 -5.28
N SER A 226 7.92 7.28 -4.98
CA SER A 226 8.75 7.14 -3.78
C SER A 226 7.98 7.26 -2.46
N GLU A 227 6.66 7.18 -2.48
CA GLU A 227 5.84 7.25 -1.27
C GLU A 227 5.97 5.97 -0.45
N PHE A 228 5.97 6.10 0.87
CA PHE A 228 5.91 4.97 1.78
C PHE A 228 4.71 5.06 2.72
N SER A 229 4.23 3.89 3.13
CA SER A 229 3.16 3.71 4.11
C SER A 229 3.52 2.58 5.06
N ILE A 230 3.44 2.83 6.35
CA ILE A 230 3.81 1.88 7.39
C ILE A 230 2.66 1.77 8.37
N VAL A 231 2.18 0.53 8.56
CA VAL A 231 1.09 0.22 9.48
C VAL A 231 1.55 -0.81 10.50
N ALA A 232 1.21 -0.57 11.76
CA ALA A 232 1.35 -1.60 12.79
C ALA A 232 0.34 -2.72 12.53
N ILE A 233 0.80 -3.97 12.61
CA ILE A 233 -0.02 -5.17 12.55
C ILE A 233 -0.36 -5.55 13.99
N GLN A 234 -1.65 -5.65 14.30
CA GLN A 234 -2.14 -6.12 15.60
C GLN A 234 -2.19 -7.64 15.65
#